data_AF-A0A1W9UIX8-F1
#
_entry.id   AF-A0A1W9UIX8-F1
#
_cell.length_a   1.000
_cell.length_b   1.000
_cell.length_c   1.000
_cell.angle_alpha   90.00
_cell.angle_beta   90.00
_cell.angle_gamma   90.00
#
_symmetry.space_group_name_H-M   'P 1'
#
loop_
_entity.id
_entity.type
_entity.pdbx_description
1 polymer ?
#
loop_
_entity_poly.entity_id
_entity_poly.type
_entity_poly.pdbx_seq_one_letter_code
_entity_poly.pdbx_strand_id
1 'polypeptide(L)'
;MAEQQLAVTRSDLISETKERFTAVLVANKQLKLAQNQLDQAAAVLSIVNEAVAAGKKAPIEALRFKSLATQAQIRYQTALTTLDNSRVVLASSWNGKADDFGEVIGNLRVMPKLPKWDVIEQQLDHSPLLILRHQQHQLAQAELALQKANRVNNLTVELGLKNDRSNDDTALLAGLSMPLSLFDRNKSGVAAASLRASQAQAQGNALRQQQRQQVITTYRSATLIRQEIEALTSDLIPAAQTVFEAISYGYTQGKFGVIEVLDAQGRLFDSEDRYIEALTRYHQQFSELGRLLGNEFTENKG
;
A
#
# COMPACT_ATOMS: atom_id res chain seq x y z
N MET A 1 -22.03 9.26 -9.01
CA MET A 1 -21.36 9.60 -7.73
C MET A 1 -21.39 8.45 -6.71
N ALA A 2 -22.55 7.92 -6.30
CA ALA A 2 -22.60 6.80 -5.34
C ALA A 2 -21.85 5.54 -5.82
N GLU A 3 -21.98 5.17 -7.10
CA GLU A 3 -21.26 4.04 -7.70
C GLU A 3 -19.73 4.23 -7.72
N GLN A 4 -19.25 5.46 -7.99
CA GLN A 4 -17.82 5.76 -8.01
C GLN A 4 -17.24 5.84 -6.59
N GLN A 5 -18.00 6.34 -5.62
CA GLN A 5 -17.62 6.30 -4.22
C GLN A 5 -17.51 4.85 -3.72
N LEU A 6 -18.47 4.00 -4.09
CA LEU A 6 -18.42 2.57 -3.80
C LEU A 6 -17.20 1.89 -4.44
N ALA A 7 -16.86 2.25 -5.68
CA ALA A 7 -15.69 1.72 -6.38
C ALA A 7 -14.38 2.09 -5.66
N VAL A 8 -14.24 3.35 -5.20
CA VAL A 8 -13.09 3.81 -4.41
C VAL A 8 -13.01 3.04 -3.09
N THR A 9 -14.10 2.99 -2.31
CA THR A 9 -14.13 2.27 -1.02
C THR A 9 -13.84 0.78 -1.18
N ARG A 10 -14.35 0.14 -2.23
CA ARG A 10 -14.05 -1.26 -2.53
C ARG A 10 -12.57 -1.46 -2.86
N SER A 11 -11.98 -0.57 -3.66
CA SER A 11 -10.56 -0.62 -3.98
C SER A 11 -9.71 -0.47 -2.72
N ASP A 12 -10.04 0.48 -1.85
CA ASP A 12 -9.33 0.71 -0.59
C ASP A 12 -9.38 -0.54 0.32
N LEU A 13 -10.54 -1.18 0.44
CA LEU A 13 -10.70 -2.41 1.24
C LEU A 13 -9.88 -3.58 0.68
N ILE A 14 -9.86 -3.77 -0.64
CA ILE A 14 -9.08 -4.82 -1.29
C ILE A 14 -7.58 -4.55 -1.11
N SER A 15 -7.14 -3.31 -1.32
CA SER A 15 -5.77 -2.89 -1.10
C SER A 15 -5.34 -3.14 0.35
N GLU A 16 -6.14 -2.72 1.32
CA GLU A 16 -5.85 -2.93 2.74
C GLU A 16 -5.75 -4.43 3.09
N THR A 17 -6.66 -5.25 2.56
CA THR A 17 -6.62 -6.70 2.79
C THR A 17 -5.36 -7.33 2.18
N LYS A 18 -4.95 -6.90 0.98
CA LYS A 18 -3.72 -7.35 0.32
C LYS A 18 -2.46 -6.93 1.08
N GLU A 19 -2.43 -5.72 1.61
CA GLU A 19 -1.32 -5.23 2.43
C GLU A 19 -1.16 -6.09 3.69
N ARG A 20 -2.27 -6.36 4.39
CA ARG A 20 -2.27 -7.23 5.58
C ARG A 20 -1.86 -8.67 5.24
N PHE A 21 -2.32 -9.21 4.12
CA PHE A 21 -1.92 -10.53 3.64
C PHE A 21 -0.42 -10.58 3.34
N THR A 22 0.10 -9.56 2.64
CA THR A 22 1.53 -9.42 2.33
C THR A 22 2.36 -9.28 3.60
N ALA A 23 1.89 -8.58 4.61
CA ALA A 23 2.56 -8.46 5.91
C ALA A 23 2.75 -9.82 6.59
N VAL A 24 1.76 -10.71 6.54
CA VAL A 24 1.91 -12.10 7.05
C VAL A 24 2.94 -12.88 6.24
N LEU A 25 2.95 -12.75 4.91
CA LEU A 25 3.97 -13.40 4.07
C LEU A 25 5.39 -12.91 4.40
N VAL A 26 5.56 -11.60 4.63
CA VAL A 26 6.84 -10.99 5.02
C VAL A 26 7.29 -11.53 6.37
N ALA A 27 6.40 -11.52 7.37
CA ALA A 27 6.70 -12.04 8.69
C ALA A 27 7.08 -13.54 8.66
N ASN A 28 6.40 -14.35 7.84
CA ASN A 28 6.76 -15.75 7.61
C ASN A 28 8.19 -15.89 7.04
N LYS A 29 8.57 -15.07 6.05
CA LYS A 29 9.93 -15.10 5.49
C LYS A 29 10.98 -14.61 6.49
N GLN A 30 10.69 -13.57 7.27
CA GLN A 30 11.56 -13.07 8.33
C GLN A 30 11.77 -14.12 9.42
N LEU A 31 10.72 -14.83 9.83
CA LEU A 31 10.84 -15.92 10.80
C LEU A 31 11.75 -17.03 10.27
N LYS A 32 11.57 -17.44 9.01
CA LYS A 32 12.42 -18.46 8.40
C LYS A 32 13.88 -18.02 8.28
N LEU A 33 14.14 -16.75 7.95
CA LEU A 33 15.48 -16.19 7.92
C LEU A 33 16.11 -16.16 9.31
N ALA A 34 15.38 -15.64 10.32
CA ALA A 34 15.86 -15.57 11.69
C ALA A 34 16.14 -16.95 12.29
N GLN A 35 15.34 -17.96 11.93
CA GLN A 35 15.61 -19.36 12.30
C GLN A 35 16.94 -19.86 11.69
N ASN A 36 17.15 -19.65 10.38
CA ASN A 36 18.41 -20.04 9.74
C ASN A 36 19.62 -19.36 10.37
N GLN A 37 19.51 -18.05 10.67
CA GLN A 37 20.57 -17.28 11.33
C GLN A 37 20.86 -17.81 12.74
N LEU A 38 19.84 -18.19 13.50
CA LEU A 38 19.96 -18.82 14.81
C LEU A 38 20.67 -20.17 14.71
N ASP A 39 20.28 -21.02 13.76
CA ASP A 39 20.89 -22.33 13.55
C ASP A 39 22.38 -22.21 13.20
N GLN A 40 22.73 -21.27 12.32
CA GLN A 40 24.13 -20.98 11.97
C GLN A 40 24.93 -20.46 13.17
N ALA A 41 24.38 -19.53 13.94
CA ALA A 41 25.05 -18.99 15.13
C ALA A 41 25.25 -20.08 16.23
N ALA A 42 24.26 -20.96 16.40
CA ALA A 42 24.34 -22.08 17.33
C ALA A 42 25.38 -23.12 16.90
N ALA A 43 25.45 -23.44 15.62
CA ALA A 43 26.45 -24.37 15.08
C ALA A 43 27.89 -23.87 15.31
N VAL A 44 28.16 -22.59 15.02
CA VAL A 44 29.48 -21.99 15.26
C VAL A 44 29.83 -21.98 16.75
N LEU A 45 28.87 -21.64 17.62
CA LEU A 45 29.07 -21.66 19.06
C LEU A 45 29.41 -23.07 19.58
N SER A 46 28.78 -24.11 19.05
CA SER A 46 29.08 -25.52 19.42
C SER A 46 30.53 -25.87 19.12
N ILE A 47 31.00 -25.58 17.90
CA ILE A 47 32.38 -25.84 17.46
C ILE A 47 33.38 -25.14 18.38
N VAL A 48 33.10 -23.88 18.76
CA VAL A 48 33.99 -23.09 19.62
C VAL A 48 34.00 -23.64 21.04
N ASN A 49 32.85 -24.02 21.59
CA ASN A 49 32.76 -24.62 22.93
C ASN A 49 33.55 -25.94 23.02
N GLU A 50 33.47 -26.79 21.99
CA GLU A 50 34.27 -28.01 21.90
C GLU A 50 35.77 -27.71 21.87
N ALA A 51 36.19 -26.71 21.10
CA ALA A 51 37.58 -26.29 21.01
C ALA A 51 38.11 -25.71 22.34
N VAL A 52 37.28 -24.96 23.09
CA VAL A 52 37.62 -24.46 24.43
C VAL A 52 37.72 -25.61 25.44
N ALA A 53 36.78 -26.56 25.42
CA ALA A 53 36.81 -27.74 26.29
C ALA A 53 38.06 -28.61 26.04
N ALA A 54 38.52 -28.67 24.79
CA ALA A 54 39.78 -29.32 24.41
C ALA A 54 41.04 -28.48 24.69
N GLY A 55 40.91 -27.27 25.27
CA GLY A 55 42.02 -26.38 25.58
C GLY A 55 42.69 -25.71 24.37
N LYS A 56 42.07 -25.79 23.18
CA LYS A 56 42.64 -25.26 21.92
C LYS A 56 42.34 -23.78 21.67
N LYS A 57 41.35 -23.21 22.36
CA LYS A 57 40.88 -21.82 22.20
C LYS A 57 40.62 -21.17 23.56
N ALA A 58 40.65 -19.84 23.60
CA ALA A 58 40.42 -19.09 24.83
C ALA A 58 38.92 -19.01 25.19
N PRO A 59 38.53 -19.12 26.48
CA PRO A 59 37.13 -19.00 26.92
C PRO A 59 36.44 -17.70 26.49
N ILE A 60 37.22 -16.61 26.33
CA ILE A 60 36.70 -15.32 25.87
C ILE A 60 36.13 -15.39 24.44
N GLU A 61 36.63 -16.27 23.58
CA GLU A 61 36.10 -16.46 22.23
C GLU A 61 34.69 -17.07 22.28
N ALA A 62 34.48 -18.09 23.11
CA ALA A 62 33.16 -18.69 23.31
C ALA A 62 32.13 -17.68 23.82
N LEU A 63 32.52 -16.76 24.71
CA LEU A 63 31.62 -15.69 25.18
C LEU A 63 31.18 -14.75 24.05
N ARG A 64 32.05 -14.45 23.08
CA ARG A 64 31.70 -13.61 21.92
C ARG A 64 30.69 -14.30 21.01
N PHE A 65 30.91 -15.58 20.68
CA PHE A 65 29.95 -16.35 19.89
C PHE A 65 28.64 -16.59 20.64
N LYS A 66 28.68 -16.76 21.96
CA LYS A 66 27.48 -16.86 22.79
C LYS A 66 26.63 -15.58 22.76
N SER A 67 27.28 -14.41 22.73
CA SER A 67 26.58 -13.13 22.55
C SER A 67 25.84 -13.11 21.20
N LEU A 68 26.49 -13.54 20.12
CA LEU A 68 25.86 -13.57 18.80
C LEU A 68 24.69 -14.57 18.71
N ALA A 69 24.85 -15.77 19.25
CA ALA A 69 23.76 -16.76 19.32
C ALA A 69 22.57 -16.24 20.13
N THR A 70 22.83 -15.55 21.25
CA THR A 70 21.77 -14.87 22.02
C THR A 70 21.06 -13.79 21.20
N GLN A 71 21.79 -13.00 20.42
CA GLN A 71 21.18 -11.99 19.54
C GLN A 71 20.32 -12.62 18.44
N ALA A 72 20.80 -13.69 17.79
CA ALA A 72 20.01 -14.43 16.80
C ALA A 72 18.74 -15.03 17.42
N GLN A 73 18.83 -15.52 18.67
CA GLN A 73 17.68 -16.03 19.42
C GLN A 73 16.63 -14.92 19.67
N ILE A 74 17.07 -13.71 20.02
CA ILE A 74 16.18 -12.55 20.20
C ILE A 74 15.50 -12.20 18.86
N ARG A 75 16.24 -12.19 17.75
CA ARG A 75 15.68 -11.94 16.40
C ARG A 75 14.62 -12.98 16.03
N TYR A 76 14.88 -14.25 16.30
CA TYR A 76 13.89 -15.32 16.09
C TYR A 76 12.61 -15.08 16.89
N GLN A 77 12.71 -14.80 18.19
CA GLN A 77 11.52 -14.54 19.03
C GLN A 77 10.76 -13.29 18.59
N THR A 78 11.48 -12.27 18.13
CA THR A 78 10.89 -11.06 17.56
C THR A 78 10.12 -11.38 16.29
N ALA A 79 10.72 -12.13 15.37
CA ALA A 79 10.10 -12.52 14.11
C ALA A 79 8.86 -13.41 14.33
N LEU A 80 8.90 -14.29 15.33
CA LEU A 80 7.77 -15.12 15.73
C LEU A 80 6.61 -14.24 16.23
N THR A 81 6.89 -13.31 17.14
CA THR A 81 5.90 -12.36 17.66
C THR A 81 5.33 -11.47 16.55
N THR A 82 6.16 -11.01 15.62
CA THR A 82 5.72 -10.22 14.46
C THR A 82 4.78 -11.02 13.56
N LEU A 83 5.06 -12.31 13.34
CA LEU A 83 4.17 -13.19 12.59
C LEU A 83 2.82 -13.33 13.29
N ASP A 84 2.82 -13.63 14.59
CA ASP A 84 1.58 -13.77 15.37
C ASP A 84 0.72 -12.50 15.32
N ASN A 85 1.35 -11.34 15.53
CA ASN A 85 0.66 -10.05 15.44
C ASN A 85 0.13 -9.77 14.03
N SER A 86 0.90 -10.06 12.98
CA SER A 86 0.47 -9.86 11.59
C SER A 86 -0.74 -10.75 11.26
N ARG A 87 -0.78 -11.97 11.79
CA ARG A 87 -1.93 -12.88 11.63
C ARG A 87 -3.18 -12.34 12.31
N VAL A 88 -3.06 -11.77 13.51
CA VAL A 88 -4.19 -11.13 14.22
C VAL A 88 -4.72 -9.92 13.43
N VAL A 89 -3.82 -9.07 12.91
CA VAL A 89 -4.21 -7.92 12.09
C VAL A 89 -4.93 -8.36 10.82
N LEU A 90 -4.43 -9.39 10.14
CA LEU A 90 -5.10 -9.94 8.97
C LEU A 90 -6.51 -10.49 9.32
N ALA A 91 -6.63 -11.27 10.40
CA ALA A 91 -7.90 -11.84 10.84
C ALA A 91 -8.98 -10.77 11.12
N SER A 92 -8.57 -9.59 11.58
CA SER A 92 -9.48 -8.48 11.85
C SER A 92 -10.20 -7.97 10.59
N SER A 93 -9.67 -8.23 9.39
CA SER A 93 -10.31 -7.85 8.13
C SER A 93 -11.66 -8.53 7.89
N TRP A 94 -11.93 -9.67 8.55
CA TRP A 94 -13.23 -10.36 8.52
C TRP A 94 -13.78 -10.62 9.93
N ASN A 95 -13.31 -9.87 10.92
CA ASN A 95 -13.70 -10.00 12.33
C ASN A 95 -13.51 -11.43 12.88
N GLY A 96 -12.49 -12.14 12.39
CA GLY A 96 -12.12 -13.49 12.81
C GLY A 96 -10.93 -13.52 13.78
N LYS A 97 -10.36 -14.70 13.96
CA LYS A 97 -9.19 -15.00 14.80
C LYS A 97 -8.02 -15.51 13.97
N ALA A 98 -6.81 -15.35 14.51
CA ALA A 98 -5.58 -15.80 13.85
C ALA A 98 -5.53 -17.33 13.61
N ASP A 99 -6.27 -18.10 14.41
CA ASP A 99 -6.38 -19.57 14.30
C ASP A 99 -7.43 -20.01 13.26
N ASP A 100 -8.25 -19.10 12.73
CA ASP A 100 -9.29 -19.43 11.75
C ASP A 100 -8.71 -19.80 10.38
N PHE A 101 -7.41 -19.54 10.16
CA PHE A 101 -6.70 -19.86 8.92
C PHE A 101 -5.33 -20.49 9.21
N GLY A 102 -4.88 -21.32 8.26
CA GLY A 102 -3.60 -22.02 8.34
C GLY A 102 -2.40 -21.15 7.95
N GLU A 103 -1.40 -21.77 7.35
CA GLU A 103 -0.26 -21.05 6.78
C GLU A 103 -0.69 -20.22 5.58
N VAL A 104 -0.22 -18.97 5.53
CA VAL A 104 -0.42 -18.09 4.38
C VAL A 104 0.58 -18.45 3.29
N ILE A 105 0.08 -18.90 2.14
CA ILE A 105 0.88 -19.37 1.01
C ILE A 105 1.10 -18.23 0.02
N GLY A 106 2.37 -17.92 -0.27
CA GLY A 106 2.76 -16.92 -1.25
C GLY A 106 4.27 -16.83 -1.41
N ASN A 107 4.72 -16.35 -2.58
CA ASN A 107 6.14 -16.25 -2.87
C ASN A 107 6.56 -14.79 -3.09
N LEU A 108 7.08 -14.15 -2.04
CA LEU A 108 7.61 -12.79 -2.12
C LEU A 108 8.76 -12.63 -3.12
N ARG A 109 9.46 -13.72 -3.47
CA ARG A 109 10.55 -13.68 -4.46
C ARG A 109 10.03 -13.50 -5.88
N VAL A 110 8.77 -13.87 -6.14
CA VAL A 110 8.13 -13.58 -7.42
C VAL A 110 7.78 -12.11 -7.42
N MET A 111 8.58 -11.33 -8.15
CA MET A 111 8.35 -9.91 -8.35
C MET A 111 7.45 -9.71 -9.58
N PRO A 112 6.24 -9.17 -9.42
CA PRO A 112 5.41 -8.77 -10.56
C PRO A 112 6.19 -7.85 -11.50
N LYS A 113 5.95 -7.93 -12.80
CA LYS A 113 6.66 -7.08 -13.76
C LYS A 113 6.04 -5.68 -13.76
N LEU A 114 6.87 -4.65 -13.56
CA LEU A 114 6.43 -3.27 -13.76
C LEU A 114 6.07 -3.05 -15.25
N PRO A 115 4.89 -2.49 -15.56
CA PRO A 115 4.58 -2.04 -16.90
C PRO A 115 5.58 -0.96 -17.36
N LYS A 116 5.70 -0.76 -18.67
CA LYS A 116 6.49 0.36 -19.19
C LYS A 116 5.87 1.69 -18.75
N TRP A 117 6.71 2.71 -18.58
CA TRP A 117 6.27 4.06 -18.20
C TRP A 117 5.14 4.59 -19.09
N ASP A 118 5.24 4.43 -20.42
CA ASP A 118 4.23 4.92 -21.36
C ASP A 118 2.84 4.33 -21.10
N VAL A 119 2.77 3.08 -20.65
CA VAL A 119 1.50 2.41 -20.30
C VAL A 119 0.93 2.99 -19.02
N ILE A 120 1.78 3.27 -18.02
CA ILE A 120 1.38 3.88 -16.75
C ILE A 120 0.87 5.30 -16.97
N GLU A 121 1.54 6.09 -17.81
CA GLU A 121 1.15 7.46 -18.12
C GLU A 121 -0.21 7.52 -18.80
N GLN A 122 -0.51 6.59 -19.72
CA GLN A 122 -1.84 6.46 -20.33
C GLN A 122 -2.94 6.08 -19.33
N GLN A 123 -2.61 5.26 -18.34
CA GLN A 123 -3.58 4.82 -17.32
C GLN A 123 -3.89 5.89 -16.27
N LEU A 124 -3.01 6.88 -16.09
CA LEU A 124 -3.18 7.93 -15.10
C LEU A 124 -4.51 8.68 -15.28
N ASP A 125 -4.88 8.99 -16.52
CA ASP A 125 -6.13 9.72 -16.84
C ASP A 125 -7.40 8.92 -16.53
N HIS A 126 -7.28 7.60 -16.39
CA HIS A 126 -8.37 6.69 -16.06
C HIS A 126 -8.42 6.30 -14.58
N SER A 127 -7.61 6.94 -13.74
CA SER A 127 -7.65 6.76 -12.28
C SER A 127 -9.06 7.04 -11.72
N PRO A 128 -9.62 6.14 -10.89
CA PRO A 128 -10.93 6.33 -10.26
C PRO A 128 -11.06 7.64 -9.50
N LEU A 129 -9.97 8.08 -8.86
CA LEU A 129 -9.96 9.33 -8.10
C LEU A 129 -10.07 10.56 -9.02
N LEU A 130 -9.41 10.54 -10.19
CA LEU A 130 -9.57 11.61 -11.18
C LEU A 130 -10.95 11.60 -11.81
N ILE A 131 -11.52 10.41 -12.07
CA ILE A 131 -12.89 10.26 -12.58
C ILE A 131 -13.90 10.84 -11.58
N LEU A 132 -13.79 10.48 -10.29
CA LEU A 132 -14.64 11.00 -9.23
C LEU A 132 -14.59 12.54 -9.17
N ARG A 133 -13.39 13.10 -9.28
CA ARG A 133 -13.17 14.56 -9.23
C ARG A 133 -13.69 15.27 -10.47
N HIS A 134 -13.59 14.63 -11.63
CA HIS A 134 -14.23 15.13 -12.85
C HIS A 134 -15.75 15.19 -12.69
N GLN A 135 -16.38 14.16 -12.10
CA GLN A 135 -17.83 14.18 -11.82
C GLN A 135 -18.22 15.28 -10.82
N GLN A 136 -17.41 15.53 -9.79
CA GLN A 136 -17.65 16.63 -8.84
C GLN A 136 -17.60 18.01 -9.53
N HIS A 137 -16.66 18.20 -10.46
CA HIS A 137 -16.61 19.41 -11.27
C HIS A 137 -17.84 19.55 -12.17
N GLN A 138 -18.29 18.47 -12.82
CA GLN A 138 -19.52 18.48 -13.64
C GLN A 138 -20.76 18.82 -12.79
N LEU A 139 -20.86 18.30 -11.57
CA LEU A 139 -21.92 18.67 -10.63
C LEU A 139 -21.91 20.17 -10.33
N ALA A 140 -20.75 20.74 -9.98
CA ALA A 140 -20.63 22.16 -9.69
C ALA A 140 -20.99 23.05 -10.90
N GLN A 141 -20.68 22.59 -12.12
CA GLN A 141 -21.11 23.24 -13.36
C GLN A 141 -22.63 23.17 -13.56
N ALA A 142 -23.26 22.02 -13.27
CA ALA A 142 -24.71 21.86 -13.35
C ALA A 142 -25.44 22.72 -12.30
N GLU A 143 -24.90 22.82 -11.08
CA GLU A 143 -25.42 23.73 -10.05
C GLU A 143 -25.33 25.19 -10.49
N LEU A 144 -24.22 25.60 -11.10
CA LEU A 144 -24.09 26.93 -11.68
C LEU A 144 -25.12 27.17 -12.79
N ALA A 145 -25.35 26.20 -13.67
CA ALA A 145 -26.37 26.29 -14.72
C ALA A 145 -27.77 26.44 -14.13
N LEU A 146 -28.09 25.69 -13.07
CA LEU A 146 -29.37 25.80 -12.34
C LEU A 146 -29.53 27.19 -11.72
N GLN A 147 -28.52 27.73 -11.04
CA GLN A 147 -28.59 29.08 -10.46
C GLN A 147 -28.75 30.16 -11.54
N LYS A 148 -28.14 29.99 -12.72
CA LYS A 148 -28.35 30.86 -13.88
C LYS A 148 -29.76 30.73 -14.46
N ALA A 149 -30.33 29.53 -14.49
CA ALA A 149 -31.71 29.29 -14.96
C ALA A 149 -32.74 29.91 -14.01
N ASN A 150 -32.54 29.81 -12.69
CA ASN A 150 -33.36 30.44 -11.65
C ASN A 150 -33.34 31.98 -11.69
N ARG A 151 -32.54 32.59 -12.58
CA ARG A 151 -32.61 34.03 -12.89
C ARG A 151 -33.85 34.38 -13.73
N VAL A 152 -34.43 33.41 -14.44
CA VAL A 152 -35.61 33.59 -15.30
C VAL A 152 -36.84 33.17 -14.51
N ASN A 153 -37.90 33.98 -14.56
CA ASN A 153 -39.16 33.68 -13.87
C ASN A 153 -39.85 32.51 -14.57
N ASN A 154 -40.20 31.46 -13.82
CA ASN A 154 -40.93 30.32 -14.36
C ASN A 154 -42.42 30.64 -14.49
N LEU A 155 -43.03 30.23 -15.60
CA LEU A 155 -44.48 30.23 -15.77
C LEU A 155 -45.04 28.96 -15.15
N THR A 156 -45.86 29.08 -14.12
CA THR A 156 -46.57 27.97 -13.49
C THR A 156 -47.97 27.87 -14.08
N VAL A 157 -48.34 26.67 -14.53
CA VAL A 157 -49.69 26.34 -14.99
C VAL A 157 -50.35 25.46 -13.93
N GLU A 158 -51.48 25.88 -13.41
CA GLU A 158 -52.25 25.15 -12.40
C GLU A 158 -53.60 24.74 -12.99
N LEU A 159 -53.99 23.48 -12.78
CA LEU A 159 -55.31 22.96 -13.17
C LEU A 159 -55.93 22.30 -11.94
N GLY A 160 -57.13 22.73 -11.55
CA GLY A 160 -57.81 22.24 -10.37
C GLY A 160 -59.31 22.07 -10.61
N LEU A 161 -59.93 21.20 -9.82
CA LEU A 161 -61.38 21.07 -9.75
C LEU A 161 -61.83 21.67 -8.43
N LYS A 162 -62.76 22.62 -8.47
CA LYS A 162 -63.39 23.19 -7.27
C LYS A 162 -64.83 22.73 -7.24
N ASN A 163 -65.20 21.99 -6.19
CA ASN A 163 -66.58 21.61 -5.93
C ASN A 163 -67.18 22.60 -4.92
N ASP A 164 -68.25 23.29 -5.31
CA ASP A 164 -68.94 24.24 -4.45
C ASP A 164 -70.13 23.57 -3.76
N ARG A 165 -69.94 23.21 -2.48
CA ARG A 165 -70.94 22.49 -1.67
C ARG A 165 -72.23 23.26 -1.42
N SER A 166 -72.27 24.56 -1.75
CA SER A 166 -73.48 25.38 -1.63
C SER A 166 -74.48 25.14 -2.76
N ASN A 167 -74.02 24.68 -3.93
CA ASN A 167 -74.82 24.58 -5.15
C ASN A 167 -74.68 23.22 -5.89
N ASP A 168 -73.91 22.27 -5.35
CA ASP A 168 -73.58 20.95 -5.94
C ASP A 168 -72.92 21.02 -7.34
N ASP A 169 -72.23 22.13 -7.61
CA ASP A 169 -71.57 22.40 -8.88
C ASP A 169 -70.05 22.13 -8.80
N THR A 170 -69.53 21.35 -9.76
CA THR A 170 -68.09 21.15 -9.93
C THR A 170 -67.55 21.99 -11.08
N ALA A 171 -66.66 22.93 -10.78
CA ALA A 171 -66.03 23.80 -11.76
C ALA A 171 -64.57 23.39 -12.03
N LEU A 172 -64.16 23.43 -13.29
CA LEU A 172 -62.76 23.31 -13.71
C LEU A 172 -62.10 24.69 -13.69
N LEU A 173 -60.97 24.79 -12.99
CA LEU A 173 -60.16 25.99 -12.85
C LEU A 173 -58.81 25.76 -13.54
N ALA A 174 -58.42 26.70 -14.41
CA ALA A 174 -57.07 26.79 -14.96
C ALA A 174 -56.47 28.15 -14.59
N GLY A 175 -55.26 28.16 -14.04
CA GLY A 175 -54.52 29.36 -13.64
C GLY A 175 -53.13 29.40 -14.26
N LEU A 176 -52.69 30.59 -14.66
CA LEU A 176 -51.32 30.86 -15.07
C LEU A 176 -50.72 31.87 -14.09
N SER A 177 -49.59 31.54 -13.47
CA SER A 177 -48.88 32.42 -12.53
C SER A 177 -47.43 32.59 -12.95
N MET A 178 -46.95 33.84 -12.97
CA MET A 178 -45.54 34.16 -13.19
C MET A 178 -45.10 35.20 -12.16
N PRO A 179 -44.20 34.86 -11.23
CA PRO A 179 -43.66 35.83 -10.28
C PRO A 179 -42.74 36.82 -11.01
N LEU A 180 -42.95 38.13 -10.86
CA LEU A 180 -42.07 39.16 -11.45
C LEU A 180 -41.02 39.62 -10.44
N SER A 181 -39.82 39.04 -10.48
CA SER A 181 -38.71 39.47 -9.63
C SER A 181 -38.03 40.74 -10.16
N LEU A 182 -38.44 41.91 -9.65
CA LEU A 182 -37.90 43.21 -10.06
C LEU A 182 -36.51 43.51 -9.47
N PHE A 183 -36.19 42.96 -8.28
CA PHE A 183 -34.97 43.27 -7.54
C PHE A 183 -34.07 42.06 -7.25
N ASP A 184 -34.65 40.86 -7.11
CA ASP A 184 -33.89 39.63 -6.82
C ASP A 184 -33.69 38.77 -8.08
N ARG A 185 -32.55 38.96 -8.75
CA ARG A 185 -32.15 38.19 -9.94
C ARG A 185 -31.20 37.03 -9.61
N ASN A 186 -31.26 36.50 -8.40
CA ASN A 186 -30.39 35.43 -7.92
C ASN A 186 -28.87 35.69 -8.13
N LYS A 187 -28.45 36.97 -8.10
CA LYS A 187 -27.07 37.36 -8.43
C LYS A 187 -26.06 36.75 -7.45
N SER A 188 -26.41 36.68 -6.17
CA SER A 188 -25.59 36.07 -5.12
C SER A 188 -25.46 34.55 -5.31
N GLY A 189 -26.55 33.85 -5.62
CA GLY A 189 -26.55 32.41 -5.90
C GLY A 189 -25.67 32.06 -7.10
N VAL A 190 -25.75 32.85 -8.18
CA VAL A 190 -24.88 32.71 -9.36
C VAL A 190 -23.41 32.97 -9.02
N ALA A 191 -23.11 34.02 -8.27
CA ALA A 191 -21.73 34.33 -7.85
C ALA A 191 -21.13 33.22 -6.99
N ALA A 192 -21.87 32.75 -5.98
CA ALA A 192 -21.46 31.65 -5.12
C ALA A 192 -21.26 30.34 -5.90
N ALA A 193 -22.19 29.98 -6.78
CA ALA A 193 -22.06 28.78 -7.61
C ALA A 193 -20.89 28.89 -8.60
N SER A 194 -20.61 30.08 -9.13
CA SER A 194 -19.46 30.31 -10.01
C SER A 194 -18.14 30.09 -9.28
N LEU A 195 -18.02 30.60 -8.05
CA LEU A 195 -16.85 30.36 -7.21
C LEU A 195 -16.69 28.88 -6.87
N ARG A 196 -17.78 28.17 -6.56
CA ARG A 196 -17.73 26.71 -6.32
C ARG A 196 -17.26 25.93 -7.55
N ALA A 197 -17.73 26.29 -8.75
CA ALA A 197 -17.28 25.65 -9.99
C ALA A 197 -15.79 25.92 -10.27
N SER A 198 -15.33 27.17 -10.11
CA SER A 198 -13.91 27.51 -10.24
C SER A 198 -13.04 26.80 -9.19
N GLN A 199 -13.52 26.70 -7.95
CA GLN A 199 -12.84 25.96 -6.89
C GLN A 199 -12.73 24.46 -7.23
N ALA A 200 -13.81 23.84 -7.70
CA ALA A 200 -13.81 22.43 -8.10
C ALA A 200 -12.83 22.16 -9.25
N GLN A 201 -12.74 23.08 -10.23
CA GLN A 201 -11.76 22.99 -11.32
C GLN A 201 -10.33 23.08 -10.80
N ALA A 202 -10.03 24.08 -9.96
CA ALA A 202 -8.70 24.25 -9.38
C ALA A 202 -8.27 23.03 -8.54
N GLN A 203 -9.19 22.48 -7.74
CA GLN A 203 -8.96 21.27 -6.96
C GLN A 203 -8.70 20.05 -7.86
N GLY A 204 -9.42 19.92 -8.99
CA GLY A 204 -9.18 18.86 -9.97
C GLY A 204 -7.79 18.94 -10.61
N ASN A 205 -7.35 20.14 -11.00
CA ASN A 205 -6.02 20.36 -11.56
C ASN A 205 -4.91 20.07 -10.54
N ALA A 206 -5.06 20.55 -9.31
CA ALA A 206 -4.11 20.31 -8.22
C ALA A 206 -3.97 18.81 -7.93
N LEU A 207 -5.10 18.08 -7.87
CA LEU A 207 -5.09 16.65 -7.62
C LEU A 207 -4.45 15.85 -8.75
N ARG A 208 -4.73 16.21 -10.02
CA ARG A 208 -4.07 15.60 -11.18
C ARG A 208 -2.56 15.73 -11.08
N GLN A 209 -2.06 16.91 -10.73
CA GLN A 209 -0.63 17.15 -10.59
C GLN A 209 -0.04 16.34 -9.42
N GLN A 210 -0.72 16.30 -8.28
CA GLN A 210 -0.31 15.50 -7.12
C GLN A 210 -0.26 14.00 -7.46
N GLN A 211 -1.30 13.48 -8.11
CA GLN A 211 -1.38 12.06 -8.46
C GLN A 211 -0.31 11.69 -9.50
N ARG A 212 -0.07 12.56 -10.50
CA ARG A 212 1.02 12.38 -11.46
C ARG A 212 2.37 12.31 -10.76
N GLN A 213 2.64 13.23 -9.84
CA GLN A 213 3.87 13.25 -9.07
C GLN A 213 4.04 11.95 -8.26
N GLN A 214 3.00 11.53 -7.55
CA GLN A 214 3.00 10.31 -6.75
C GLN A 214 3.32 9.08 -7.62
N VAL A 215 2.63 8.93 -8.76
CA VAL A 215 2.86 7.81 -9.70
C VAL A 215 4.30 7.80 -10.22
N ILE A 216 4.85 8.96 -10.60
CA ILE A 216 6.25 9.07 -11.05
C ILE A 216 7.21 8.61 -9.95
N THR A 217 7.02 9.10 -8.71
CA THR A 217 7.92 8.77 -7.59
C THR A 217 7.83 7.30 -7.19
N THR A 218 6.62 6.75 -7.11
CA THR A 218 6.36 5.34 -6.80
C THR A 218 6.96 4.42 -7.87
N TYR A 219 6.78 4.74 -9.15
CA TYR A 219 7.36 3.96 -10.26
C TYR A 219 8.89 3.95 -10.24
N ARG A 220 9.51 5.12 -10.05
CA ARG A 220 10.98 5.23 -9.96
C ARG A 220 11.53 4.50 -8.74
N SER A 221 10.85 4.60 -7.59
CA SER A 221 11.21 3.87 -6.38
C SER A 221 11.13 2.36 -6.61
N ALA A 222 10.03 1.85 -7.16
CA ALA A 222 9.89 0.42 -7.47
C ALA A 222 10.97 -0.08 -8.45
N THR A 223 11.32 0.74 -9.45
CA THR A 223 12.38 0.41 -10.42
C THR A 223 13.75 0.30 -9.74
N LEU A 224 14.08 1.26 -8.87
CA LEU A 224 15.35 1.25 -8.12
C LEU A 224 15.42 0.06 -7.15
N ILE A 225 14.34 -0.21 -6.41
CA ILE A 225 14.28 -1.35 -5.47
C ILE A 225 14.45 -2.66 -6.24
N ARG A 226 13.90 -2.79 -7.45
CA ARG A 226 14.11 -3.98 -8.29
C ARG A 226 15.58 -4.20 -8.65
N GLN A 227 16.31 -3.14 -8.98
CA GLN A 227 17.75 -3.20 -9.25
C GLN A 227 18.55 -3.55 -8.00
N GLU A 228 18.15 -3.01 -6.85
CA GLU A 228 18.73 -3.37 -5.54
C GLU A 228 18.54 -4.86 -5.24
N ILE A 229 17.33 -5.38 -5.43
CA ILE A 229 17.03 -6.81 -5.25
C ILE A 229 17.91 -7.67 -6.16
N GLU A 230 18.04 -7.28 -7.43
CA GLU A 230 18.89 -7.99 -8.40
C GLU A 230 20.34 -8.06 -7.92
N ALA A 231 20.95 -6.91 -7.58
CA ALA A 231 22.32 -6.84 -7.08
C ALA A 231 22.53 -7.61 -5.75
N LEU A 232 21.53 -7.58 -4.85
CA LEU A 232 21.57 -8.38 -3.62
C LEU A 232 21.61 -9.88 -3.91
N THR A 233 20.78 -10.33 -4.86
CA THR A 233 20.66 -11.76 -5.18
C THR A 233 21.77 -12.32 -6.06
N SER A 234 22.27 -11.55 -7.04
CA SER A 234 23.28 -12.03 -7.99
C SER A 234 24.70 -11.89 -7.43
N ASP A 235 24.95 -10.85 -6.65
CA ASP A 235 26.32 -10.43 -6.31
C ASP A 235 26.55 -10.44 -4.80
N LEU A 236 25.80 -9.65 -4.03
CA LEU A 236 26.16 -9.37 -2.63
C LEU A 236 25.99 -10.59 -1.71
N ILE A 237 24.82 -11.24 -1.73
CA ILE A 237 24.55 -12.39 -0.87
C ILE A 237 25.49 -13.56 -1.21
N PRO A 238 25.65 -13.97 -2.48
CA PRO A 238 26.60 -15.04 -2.82
C PRO A 238 28.05 -14.74 -2.42
N ALA A 239 28.50 -13.49 -2.60
CA ALA A 239 29.84 -13.08 -2.18
C ALA A 239 30.00 -13.12 -0.65
N ALA A 240 29.03 -12.59 0.09
CA ALA A 240 29.04 -12.60 1.56
C ALA A 240 29.02 -14.04 2.11
N GLN A 241 28.22 -14.92 1.50
CA GLN A 241 28.18 -16.35 1.84
C GLN A 241 29.55 -17.00 1.64
N THR A 242 30.17 -16.80 0.47
CA THR A 242 31.49 -17.37 0.14
C THR A 242 32.56 -16.89 1.12
N VAL A 243 32.55 -15.60 1.47
CA VAL A 243 33.49 -15.01 2.44
C VAL A 243 33.28 -15.61 3.83
N PHE A 244 32.03 -15.72 4.29
CA PHE A 244 31.70 -16.32 5.58
C PHE A 244 32.15 -17.78 5.66
N GLU A 245 31.91 -18.58 4.62
CA GLU A 245 32.33 -19.99 4.58
C GLU A 245 33.86 -20.11 4.60
N ALA A 246 34.57 -19.32 3.80
CA ALA A 246 36.03 -19.35 3.74
C ALA A 246 36.69 -18.91 5.06
N ILE A 247 36.18 -17.84 5.68
CA ILE A 247 36.69 -17.35 6.96
C ILE A 247 36.35 -18.32 8.10
N SER A 248 35.14 -18.87 8.12
CA SER A 248 34.73 -19.88 9.11
C SER A 248 35.61 -21.13 9.02
N TYR A 249 35.85 -21.62 7.80
CA TYR A 249 36.78 -22.73 7.59
C TYR A 249 38.19 -22.37 8.06
N GLY A 250 38.73 -21.22 7.65
CA GLY A 250 40.06 -20.78 8.09
C GLY A 250 40.18 -20.57 9.60
N TYR A 251 39.11 -20.17 10.31
CA TYR A 251 39.08 -20.10 11.77
C TYR A 251 39.26 -21.48 12.42
N THR A 252 38.61 -22.52 11.88
CA THR A 252 38.82 -23.91 12.35
C THR A 252 40.26 -24.39 12.13
N GLN A 253 40.92 -23.86 11.10
CA GLN A 253 42.33 -24.13 10.77
C GLN A 253 43.31 -23.18 11.49
N GLY A 254 42.82 -22.27 12.35
CA GLY A 254 43.63 -21.28 13.05
C GLY A 254 44.22 -20.15 12.20
N LYS A 255 43.77 -20.00 10.94
CA LYS A 255 44.24 -18.99 9.99
C LYS A 255 43.55 -17.63 10.11
N PHE A 256 42.33 -17.61 10.66
CA PHE A 256 41.59 -16.38 10.96
C PHE A 256 41.18 -16.34 12.43
N GLY A 257 40.99 -15.13 12.96
CA GLY A 257 40.53 -14.90 14.33
C GLY A 257 39.00 -14.90 14.44
N VAL A 258 38.52 -14.78 15.68
CA VAL A 258 37.09 -14.69 16.00
C VAL A 258 36.43 -13.44 15.41
N ILE A 259 37.16 -12.32 15.32
CA ILE A 259 36.58 -11.04 14.87
C ILE A 259 36.22 -11.11 13.40
N GLU A 260 37.07 -11.74 12.59
CA GLU A 260 36.87 -11.92 11.16
C GLU A 260 35.64 -12.79 10.87
N VAL A 261 35.44 -13.87 11.64
CA VAL A 261 34.24 -14.72 11.52
C VAL A 261 32.98 -13.93 11.85
N LEU A 262 33.01 -13.16 12.95
CA LEU A 262 31.86 -12.36 13.38
C LEU A 262 31.53 -11.24 12.38
N ASP A 263 32.53 -10.57 11.81
CA ASP A 263 32.33 -9.57 10.75
C ASP A 263 31.74 -10.18 9.49
N ALA A 264 32.29 -11.32 9.03
CA ALA A 264 31.77 -12.01 7.85
C ALA A 264 30.33 -12.49 8.03
N GLN A 265 30.00 -13.04 9.21
CA GLN A 265 28.65 -13.47 9.55
C GLN A 265 27.67 -12.29 9.63
N GLY A 266 28.08 -11.20 10.29
CA GLY A 266 27.27 -9.98 10.37
C GLY A 266 26.94 -9.43 8.99
N ARG A 267 27.91 -9.37 8.07
CA ARG A 267 27.69 -8.91 6.70
C ARG A 267 26.75 -9.82 5.90
N LEU A 268 26.85 -11.13 6.09
CA LEU A 268 25.91 -12.08 5.48
C LEU A 268 24.48 -11.83 5.98
N PHE A 269 24.29 -11.79 7.30
CA PHE A 269 22.98 -11.57 7.91
C PHE A 269 22.37 -10.22 7.49
N ASP A 270 23.18 -9.15 7.51
CA ASP A 270 22.74 -7.83 7.06
C ASP A 270 22.32 -7.82 5.58
N SER A 271 23.00 -8.60 4.73
CA SER A 271 22.67 -8.70 3.30
C SER A 271 21.37 -9.48 3.08
N GLU A 272 21.14 -10.55 3.82
CA GLU A 272 19.90 -11.32 3.79
C GLU A 272 18.70 -10.51 4.32
N ASP A 273 18.89 -9.80 5.44
CA ASP A 273 17.88 -8.93 6.04
C ASP A 273 17.48 -7.81 5.04
N ARG A 274 18.47 -7.16 4.42
CA ARG A 274 18.24 -6.14 3.37
C ARG A 274 17.47 -6.69 2.17
N TYR A 275 17.70 -7.94 1.79
CA TYR A 275 16.97 -8.56 0.69
C TYR A 275 15.49 -8.75 1.01
N ILE A 276 15.15 -9.24 2.22
CA ILE A 276 13.76 -9.37 2.64
C ILE A 276 13.08 -8.00 2.76
N GLU A 277 13.80 -7.00 3.26
CA GLU A 277 13.31 -5.62 3.32
C GLU A 277 13.05 -5.05 1.92
N ALA A 278 14.00 -5.23 0.99
CA ALA A 278 13.86 -4.76 -0.39
C ALA A 278 12.67 -5.43 -1.10
N LEU A 279 12.48 -6.75 -0.95
CA LEU A 279 11.29 -7.45 -1.44
C LEU A 279 10.00 -6.83 -0.88
N THR A 280 9.98 -6.55 0.43
CA THR A 280 8.82 -5.93 1.09
C THR A 280 8.51 -4.56 0.51
N ARG A 281 9.52 -3.68 0.40
CA ARG A 281 9.37 -2.35 -0.19
C ARG A 281 8.90 -2.44 -1.64
N TYR A 282 9.38 -3.42 -2.42
CA TYR A 282 8.97 -3.61 -3.81
C TYR A 282 7.47 -3.91 -3.92
N HIS A 283 6.98 -4.89 -3.16
CA HIS A 283 5.56 -5.27 -3.15
C HIS A 283 4.65 -4.13 -2.66
N GLN A 284 5.11 -3.34 -1.68
CA GLN A 284 4.41 -2.13 -1.24
C GLN A 284 4.32 -1.08 -2.36
N GLN A 285 5.44 -0.76 -3.02
CA GLN A 285 5.43 0.22 -4.12
C GLN A 285 4.60 -0.28 -5.32
N PHE A 286 4.64 -1.58 -5.62
CA PHE A 286 3.84 -2.18 -6.68
C PHE A 286 2.34 -2.10 -6.37
N SER A 287 1.94 -2.41 -5.14
CA SER A 287 0.55 -2.32 -4.69
C SER A 287 0.05 -0.87 -4.69
N GLU A 288 0.88 0.08 -4.22
CA GLU A 288 0.56 1.51 -4.24
C GLU A 288 0.40 2.02 -5.68
N LEU A 289 1.25 1.58 -6.61
CA LEU A 289 1.11 1.93 -8.02
C LEU A 289 -0.23 1.43 -8.60
N GLY A 290 -0.63 0.20 -8.27
CA GLY A 290 -1.93 -0.36 -8.65
C GLY A 290 -3.09 0.45 -8.07
N ARG A 291 -3.03 0.80 -6.77
CA ARG A 291 -4.02 1.61 -6.07
C ARG A 291 -4.18 3.00 -6.70
N LEU A 292 -3.07 3.67 -7.02
CA LEU A 292 -3.08 5.00 -7.66
C LEU A 292 -3.68 5.00 -9.05
N LEU A 293 -3.55 3.89 -9.79
CA LEU A 293 -4.06 3.77 -11.16
C LEU A 293 -5.46 3.13 -11.22
N GLY A 294 -5.96 2.62 -10.09
CA GLY A 294 -7.25 1.93 -10.02
C GLY A 294 -7.29 0.59 -10.75
N ASN A 295 -6.13 0.04 -11.09
CA ASN A 295 -5.99 -1.23 -11.78
C ASN A 295 -5.22 -2.18 -10.89
N GLU A 296 -5.75 -3.37 -10.67
CA GLU A 296 -4.93 -4.46 -10.19
C GLU A 296 -4.04 -4.89 -11.34
N PHE A 297 -2.76 -4.55 -11.29
CA PHE A 297 -1.78 -5.25 -12.09
C PHE A 297 -1.80 -6.69 -11.61
N THR A 298 -2.45 -7.56 -12.37
CA THR A 298 -2.54 -8.98 -12.03
C THR A 298 -1.13 -9.51 -11.82
N GLU A 299 -0.85 -10.03 -10.62
CA GLU A 299 0.34 -10.84 -10.37
C GLU A 299 0.36 -11.92 -11.45
N ASN A 300 1.42 -11.91 -12.26
CA ASN A 300 1.53 -12.86 -13.35
C ASN A 300 1.55 -14.26 -12.70
N LYS A 301 0.51 -15.06 -12.95
CA LYS A 301 0.48 -16.48 -12.61
C LYS A 301 1.54 -17.15 -13.48
N GLY A 302 2.76 -17.21 -12.98
CA GLY A 302 3.89 -17.95 -13.54
C GLY A 302 4.48 -18.85 -12.48
#